data_AF-A0A2N1N8L3-F1
#
_entry.id   AF-A0A2N1N8L3-F1
#
_cell.length_a   1.000
_cell.length_b   1.000
_cell.length_c   1.000
_cell.angle_alpha   90.00
_cell.angle_beta   90.00
_cell.angle_gamma   90.00
#
_symmetry.space_group_name_H-M   'P 1'
#
loop_
_entity.id
_entity.type
_entity.pdbx_description
1 polymer ?
#
loop_
_entity_poly.entity_id
_entity_poly.type
_entity_poly.pdbx_seq_one_letter_code
_entity_poly.pdbx_strand_id
1 'polypeptide(L)'
;NVSKIENNTAGGWKKFWREAIQSLARNEFRTRRANYVRNIKSAISNTFGKVFLGEIPGQKVSFDEIANWKNSTNVLWAKKNLWSQVKDSDKDDDTYINRITSQVFKEEKFTTNNCLFVIAVVDLIFDVDVQTTTLSGETITKRMEKLNNDKKKQEEQEGNDQEGGSDDQEEVNRDDDDKGEYEDE
;
A
#
# COMPACT_ATOMS: atom_id res chain seq x y z
N ASN A 1 -57.29 8.04 -16.93
CA ASN A 1 -56.27 7.10 -17.45
C ASN A 1 -55.21 6.79 -16.39
N VAL A 2 -55.62 6.14 -15.29
CA VAL A 2 -54.73 5.70 -14.19
C VAL A 2 -54.55 4.17 -14.24
N SER A 3 -54.74 3.56 -15.41
CA SER A 3 -54.81 2.11 -15.62
C SER A 3 -53.57 1.55 -16.34
N LYS A 4 -52.38 2.10 -16.08
CA LYS A 4 -51.11 1.55 -16.59
C LYS A 4 -50.03 1.40 -15.53
N ILE A 5 -50.42 1.17 -14.28
CA ILE A 5 -49.51 0.69 -13.23
C ILE A 5 -50.00 -0.69 -12.80
N GLU A 6 -50.16 -1.59 -13.78
CA GLU A 6 -50.38 -3.00 -13.49
C GLU A 6 -49.24 -3.79 -14.15
N ASN A 7 -48.54 -4.53 -13.29
CA ASN A 7 -47.64 -5.65 -13.60
C ASN A 7 -46.21 -5.31 -14.02
N ASN A 8 -45.47 -4.57 -13.18
CA ASN A 8 -44.01 -4.66 -13.19
C ASN A 8 -43.56 -5.64 -12.10
N THR A 9 -43.67 -6.93 -12.43
CA THR A 9 -43.19 -8.07 -11.65
C THR A 9 -41.75 -7.83 -11.20
N ALA A 10 -41.34 -8.41 -10.07
CA ALA A 10 -40.01 -8.29 -9.48
C ALA A 10 -38.82 -8.46 -10.48
N GLY A 11 -39.05 -9.09 -11.64
CA GLY A 11 -38.10 -9.20 -12.74
C GLY A 11 -37.80 -7.89 -13.49
N GLY A 12 -38.77 -6.97 -13.63
CA GLY A 12 -38.57 -5.70 -14.33
C GLY A 12 -37.73 -4.70 -13.53
N TRP A 13 -37.97 -4.59 -12.23
CA TRP A 13 -37.09 -3.84 -11.32
C TRP A 13 -35.68 -4.43 -11.26
N LYS A 14 -35.55 -5.77 -11.22
CA LYS A 14 -34.25 -6.45 -11.25
C LYS A 14 -33.49 -6.23 -12.56
N LYS A 15 -34.21 -6.20 -13.69
CA LYS A 15 -33.63 -5.87 -15.01
C LYS A 15 -33.18 -4.41 -15.06
N PHE A 16 -34.05 -3.48 -14.67
CA PHE A 16 -33.74 -2.05 -14.59
C PHE A 16 -32.53 -1.77 -13.69
N TRP A 17 -32.48 -2.37 -12.50
CA TRP A 17 -31.34 -2.25 -11.60
C TRP A 17 -30.03 -2.72 -12.26
N ARG A 18 -30.02 -3.90 -12.89
CA ARG A 18 -28.81 -4.46 -13.54
C ARG A 18 -28.35 -3.64 -14.74
N GLU A 19 -29.28 -3.24 -15.59
CA GLU A 19 -28.99 -2.64 -16.89
C GLU A 19 -28.81 -1.12 -16.82
N ALA A 20 -29.61 -0.41 -16.02
CA ALA A 20 -29.56 1.05 -15.96
C ALA A 20 -28.67 1.56 -14.83
N ILE A 21 -28.69 0.92 -13.65
CA ILE A 21 -27.99 1.47 -12.47
C ILE A 21 -26.65 0.77 -12.25
N GLN A 22 -26.65 -0.56 -12.16
CA GLN A 22 -25.45 -1.34 -11.85
C GLN A 22 -24.40 -1.28 -12.97
N SER A 23 -24.81 -1.19 -14.23
CA SER A 23 -23.88 -1.05 -15.35
C SER A 23 -23.15 0.31 -15.30
N LEU A 24 -23.89 1.41 -15.10
CA LEU A 24 -23.37 2.77 -14.99
C LEU A 24 -22.45 2.91 -13.78
N ALA A 25 -22.88 2.43 -12.61
CA ALA A 25 -22.05 2.45 -11.41
C ALA A 25 -20.74 1.67 -11.63
N ARG A 26 -20.81 0.44 -12.19
CA ARG A 26 -19.61 -0.35 -12.49
C ARG A 26 -18.69 0.36 -13.48
N ASN A 27 -19.24 1.02 -14.50
CA ASN A 27 -18.44 1.77 -15.47
C ASN A 27 -17.75 2.95 -14.80
N GLU A 28 -18.46 3.73 -13.99
CA GLU A 28 -17.91 4.85 -13.24
C GLU A 28 -16.77 4.41 -12.31
N PHE A 29 -16.96 3.33 -11.54
CA PHE A 29 -15.90 2.78 -10.69
C PHE A 29 -14.69 2.30 -11.50
N ARG A 30 -14.91 1.68 -12.67
CA ARG A 30 -13.82 1.25 -13.56
C ARG A 30 -13.03 2.45 -14.09
N THR A 31 -13.71 3.49 -14.55
CA THR A 31 -13.09 4.72 -15.07
C THR A 31 -12.30 5.44 -13.98
N ARG A 32 -12.90 5.65 -12.79
CA ARG A 32 -12.20 6.27 -11.66
C ARG A 32 -10.96 5.48 -11.26
N ARG A 33 -11.06 4.16 -11.14
CA ARG A 33 -9.92 3.29 -10.83
C ARG A 33 -8.83 3.42 -11.90
N ALA A 34 -9.17 3.38 -13.18
CA ALA A 34 -8.21 3.51 -14.26
C ALA A 34 -7.48 4.88 -14.20
N ASN A 35 -8.21 5.95 -13.88
CA ASN A 35 -7.62 7.28 -13.69
C ASN A 35 -6.65 7.30 -12.50
N TYR A 36 -7.01 6.70 -11.36
CA TYR A 36 -6.09 6.60 -10.23
C TYR A 36 -4.85 5.79 -10.54
N VAL A 37 -4.99 4.64 -11.21
CA VAL A 37 -3.82 3.83 -11.64
C VAL A 37 -2.92 4.62 -12.58
N ARG A 38 -3.49 5.41 -13.49
CA ARG A 38 -2.72 6.31 -14.37
C ARG A 38 -1.98 7.39 -13.57
N ASN A 39 -2.64 8.01 -12.59
CA ASN A 39 -2.02 9.02 -11.73
C ASN A 39 -0.87 8.41 -10.90
N ILE A 40 -1.06 7.20 -10.37
CA ILE A 40 -0.01 6.47 -9.64
C ILE A 40 1.18 6.16 -10.54
N LYS A 41 0.96 5.69 -11.78
CA LYS A 41 2.06 5.49 -12.76
C LYS A 41 2.83 6.79 -13.03
N SER A 42 2.12 7.91 -13.16
CA SER A 42 2.74 9.22 -13.33
C SER A 42 3.57 9.61 -12.10
N ALA A 43 3.00 9.43 -10.90
CA ALA A 43 3.68 9.75 -9.64
C ALA A 43 4.95 8.89 -9.45
N ILE A 44 4.91 7.59 -9.76
CA ILE A 44 6.10 6.71 -9.78
C ILE A 44 7.18 7.29 -10.70
N SER A 45 6.80 7.68 -11.92
CA SER A 45 7.73 8.22 -12.91
C SER A 45 8.33 9.56 -12.47
N ASN A 46 7.55 10.41 -11.79
CA ASN A 46 8.04 11.68 -11.25
C ASN A 46 8.97 11.47 -10.05
N THR A 47 8.61 10.54 -9.16
CA THR A 47 9.34 10.28 -7.92
C THR A 47 10.72 9.67 -8.18
N PHE A 48 10.82 8.68 -9.06
CA PHE A 48 12.09 8.02 -9.37
C PHE A 48 12.79 8.60 -10.61
N GLY A 49 12.06 9.36 -11.44
CA GLY A 49 12.54 9.93 -12.70
C GLY A 49 12.32 9.00 -13.89
N LYS A 50 11.72 9.54 -14.97
CA LYS A 50 11.48 8.80 -16.23
C LYS A 50 12.78 8.31 -16.88
N VAL A 51 13.87 9.07 -16.78
CA VAL A 51 15.18 8.68 -17.33
C VAL A 51 15.76 7.48 -16.57
N PHE A 52 15.51 7.39 -15.26
CA PHE A 52 16.01 6.30 -14.43
C PHE A 52 15.18 5.03 -14.60
N LEU A 53 13.85 5.10 -14.48
CA LEU A 53 12.97 3.92 -14.60
C LEU A 53 12.73 3.48 -16.05
N GLY A 54 12.95 4.36 -17.02
CA GLY A 54 12.37 4.19 -18.36
C GLY A 54 10.86 4.42 -18.36
N GLU A 55 10.21 4.12 -19.48
CA GLU A 55 8.76 4.27 -19.62
C GLU A 55 8.03 3.07 -19.01
N ILE A 56 7.10 3.32 -18.08
CA ILE A 56 6.25 2.27 -17.50
C ILE A 56 5.41 1.65 -18.63
N PRO A 57 5.46 0.32 -18.82
CA PRO A 57 4.78 -0.35 -19.92
C PRO A 57 3.27 -0.04 -20.00
N GLY A 58 2.81 0.29 -21.21
CA GLY A 58 1.42 0.57 -21.57
C GLY A 58 0.67 -0.64 -22.13
N GLN A 59 -0.61 -0.49 -22.49
CA GLN A 59 -1.45 -1.63 -22.90
C GLN A 59 -1.04 -2.35 -24.19
N LYS A 60 -0.17 -1.76 -25.01
CA LYS A 60 0.22 -2.28 -26.33
C LYS A 60 1.53 -3.06 -26.33
N VAL A 61 2.22 -3.14 -25.18
CA VAL A 61 3.49 -3.85 -25.07
C VAL A 61 3.29 -5.35 -24.88
N SER A 62 4.27 -6.13 -25.32
CA SER A 62 4.29 -7.59 -25.18
C SER A 62 4.57 -8.02 -23.74
N PHE A 63 4.24 -9.28 -23.41
CA PHE A 63 4.55 -9.88 -22.12
C PHE A 63 6.06 -9.86 -21.81
N ASP A 64 6.89 -10.11 -22.80
CA ASP A 64 8.35 -10.10 -22.66
C ASP A 64 8.88 -8.69 -22.37
N GLU A 65 8.33 -7.65 -23.01
CA GLU A 65 8.70 -6.26 -22.71
C GLU A 65 8.31 -5.86 -21.28
N ILE A 66 7.14 -6.30 -20.80
CA ILE A 66 6.73 -6.09 -19.41
C ILE A 66 7.72 -6.77 -18.47
N ALA A 67 8.02 -8.05 -18.72
CA ALA A 67 8.94 -8.83 -17.89
C ALA A 67 10.35 -8.21 -17.88
N ASN A 68 10.87 -7.80 -19.04
CA ASN A 68 12.17 -7.15 -19.18
C ASN A 68 12.22 -5.82 -18.41
N TRP A 69 11.17 -4.99 -18.52
CA TRP A 69 11.11 -3.74 -17.77
C TRP A 69 11.12 -4.00 -16.26
N LYS A 70 10.28 -4.92 -15.77
CA LYS A 70 10.18 -5.24 -14.34
C LYS A 70 11.46 -5.87 -13.76
N ASN A 71 12.19 -6.62 -14.57
CA ASN A 71 13.47 -7.22 -14.18
C ASN A 71 14.68 -6.31 -14.41
N SER A 72 14.47 -5.09 -14.93
CA SER A 72 15.58 -4.14 -15.08
C SER A 72 16.15 -3.74 -13.71
N THR A 73 17.46 -3.51 -13.66
CA THR A 73 18.17 -3.14 -12.42
C THR A 73 17.52 -1.96 -11.71
N ASN A 74 17.10 -0.94 -12.46
CA ASN A 74 16.54 0.29 -11.91
C ASN A 74 15.13 0.07 -11.32
N VAL A 75 14.30 -0.76 -11.96
CA VAL A 75 12.97 -1.10 -11.43
C VAL A 75 13.08 -1.97 -10.20
N LEU A 76 13.98 -2.96 -10.19
CA LEU A 76 14.24 -3.78 -9.00
C LEU A 76 14.80 -2.94 -7.85
N TRP A 77 15.65 -1.96 -8.15
CA TRP A 77 16.14 -1.00 -7.15
C TRP A 77 14.99 -0.16 -6.59
N ALA A 78 14.15 0.42 -7.44
CA ALA A 78 13.02 1.25 -7.00
C ALA A 78 12.04 0.46 -6.12
N LYS A 79 11.75 -0.80 -6.49
CA LYS A 79 10.94 -1.71 -5.67
C LYS A 79 11.53 -1.91 -4.27
N LYS A 80 12.83 -2.19 -4.18
CA LYS A 80 13.51 -2.43 -2.89
C LYS A 80 13.57 -1.18 -2.01
N ASN A 81 13.57 0.02 -2.61
CA ASN A 81 13.74 1.28 -1.89
C ASN A 81 12.42 2.04 -1.68
N LEU A 82 11.25 1.46 -1.97
CA LEU A 82 9.95 2.14 -1.80
C LEU A 82 9.76 2.76 -0.42
N TRP A 83 10.20 2.05 0.61
CA TRP A 83 10.08 2.44 2.02
C TRP A 83 11.31 3.17 2.56
N SER A 84 12.35 3.31 1.74
CA SER A 84 13.56 4.04 2.12
C SER A 84 13.30 5.54 2.08
N GLN A 85 13.95 6.26 3.01
CA GLN A 85 13.98 7.72 2.99
C GLN A 85 14.64 8.19 1.69
N VAL A 86 14.09 9.24 1.09
CA VAL A 86 14.68 9.84 -0.09
C VAL A 86 15.94 10.58 0.33
N LYS A 87 17.04 10.34 -0.39
CA LYS A 87 18.32 11.04 -0.17
C LYS A 87 18.08 12.55 -0.21
N ASP A 88 18.75 13.25 0.72
CA ASP A 88 18.71 14.70 0.88
C ASP A 88 17.38 15.26 1.42
N SER A 89 16.57 14.42 2.07
CA SER A 89 15.41 14.90 2.84
C SER A 89 15.74 15.05 4.32
N ASP A 90 15.41 16.20 4.90
CA ASP A 90 15.52 16.47 6.34
C ASP A 90 14.34 15.89 7.15
N LYS A 91 13.38 15.22 6.48
CA LYS A 91 12.21 14.63 7.11
C LYS A 91 12.30 13.12 7.14
N ASP A 92 12.22 12.53 8.33
CA ASP A 92 12.30 11.08 8.54
C ASP A 92 11.16 10.32 7.85
N ASP A 93 10.01 10.96 7.64
CA ASP A 93 8.84 10.37 6.98
C ASP A 93 8.83 10.57 5.45
N ASP A 94 9.83 11.22 4.86
CA ASP A 94 9.89 11.45 3.42
C ASP A 94 10.47 10.25 2.67
N THR A 95 9.65 9.20 2.58
CA THR A 95 9.94 7.98 1.83
C THR A 95 9.43 8.09 0.38
N TYR A 96 9.97 7.26 -0.52
CA TYR A 96 9.52 7.24 -1.91
C TYR A 96 8.01 6.91 -2.04
N ILE A 97 7.49 5.99 -1.23
CA ILE A 97 6.05 5.66 -1.23
C ILE A 97 5.19 6.81 -0.72
N ASN A 98 5.67 7.59 0.26
CA ASN A 98 4.97 8.78 0.73
C ASN A 98 4.96 9.86 -0.35
N ARG A 99 6.08 10.11 -1.04
CA ARG A 99 6.11 11.04 -2.19
C ARG A 99 5.15 10.64 -3.31
N ILE A 100 5.02 9.34 -3.60
CA ILE A 100 4.05 8.84 -4.59
C ILE A 100 2.62 9.11 -4.09
N THR A 101 2.34 8.79 -2.83
CA THR A 101 1.00 8.98 -2.24
C THR A 101 0.57 10.44 -2.25
N SER A 102 1.47 11.36 -1.85
CA SER A 102 1.23 12.81 -1.85
C SER A 102 1.05 13.43 -3.23
N GLN A 103 1.56 12.80 -4.29
CA GLN A 103 1.29 13.24 -5.67
C GLN A 103 -0.06 12.75 -6.19
N VAL A 104 -0.58 11.64 -5.65
CA VAL A 104 -1.86 11.04 -6.09
C VAL A 104 -3.03 11.65 -5.34
N PHE A 105 -2.84 11.92 -4.05
CA PHE A 105 -3.85 12.45 -3.15
C PHE A 105 -3.35 13.71 -2.47
N LYS A 106 -4.28 14.63 -2.20
CA LYS A 106 -4.04 15.70 -1.24
C LYS A 106 -4.14 15.12 0.18
N GLU A 107 -3.53 15.80 1.15
CA GLU A 107 -3.44 15.35 2.55
C GLU A 107 -4.81 15.01 3.15
N GLU A 108 -5.87 15.76 2.82
CA GLU A 108 -7.23 15.49 3.32
C GLU A 108 -7.81 14.14 2.85
N LYS A 109 -7.14 13.46 1.92
CA LYS A 109 -7.51 12.13 1.40
C LYS A 109 -6.57 11.03 1.86
N PHE A 110 -5.68 11.27 2.84
CA PHE A 110 -4.77 10.26 3.40
C PHE A 110 -5.50 9.34 4.38
N THR A 111 -6.50 8.62 3.89
CA THR A 111 -7.14 7.54 4.63
C THR A 111 -6.33 6.27 4.50
N THR A 112 -6.38 5.39 5.51
CA THR A 112 -5.73 4.07 5.46
C THR A 112 -6.05 3.31 4.17
N ASN A 113 -7.31 3.34 3.73
CA ASN A 113 -7.74 2.68 2.50
C ASN A 113 -7.11 3.28 1.24
N ASN A 114 -6.98 4.61 1.16
CA ASN A 114 -6.35 5.26 0.01
C ASN A 114 -4.84 4.97 -0.02
N CYS A 115 -4.18 4.99 1.13
CA CYS A 115 -2.76 4.61 1.23
C CYS A 115 -2.56 3.14 0.84
N LEU A 116 -3.39 2.22 1.38
CA LEU A 116 -3.35 0.79 1.00
C LEU A 116 -3.59 0.60 -0.51
N PHE A 117 -4.50 1.38 -1.10
CA PHE A 117 -4.75 1.32 -2.53
C PHE A 117 -3.53 1.74 -3.34
N VAL A 118 -2.85 2.83 -2.97
CA VAL A 118 -1.60 3.27 -3.62
C VAL A 118 -0.54 2.19 -3.48
N ILE A 119 -0.28 1.72 -2.27
CA ILE A 119 0.72 0.68 -1.99
C ILE A 119 0.43 -0.57 -2.82
N ALA A 120 -0.81 -1.05 -2.82
CA ALA A 120 -1.20 -2.23 -3.60
C ALA A 120 -0.97 -2.04 -5.10
N VAL A 121 -1.28 -0.89 -5.66
CA VAL A 121 -1.06 -0.60 -7.09
C VAL A 121 0.43 -0.50 -7.40
N VAL A 122 1.22 0.19 -6.56
CA VAL A 122 2.67 0.31 -6.73
C VAL A 122 3.34 -1.07 -6.67
N ASP A 123 2.96 -1.89 -5.67
CA ASP A 123 3.43 -3.26 -5.53
C ASP A 123 3.13 -4.07 -6.79
N LEU A 124 1.90 -4.03 -7.30
CA LEU A 124 1.51 -4.77 -8.51
C LEU A 124 2.25 -4.28 -9.76
N ILE A 125 2.53 -2.97 -9.86
CA ILE A 125 3.31 -2.42 -10.97
C ILE A 125 4.73 -3.00 -10.98
N PHE A 126 5.37 -3.10 -9.82
CA PHE A 126 6.73 -3.66 -9.68
C PHE A 126 6.78 -5.18 -9.47
N ASP A 127 5.63 -5.85 -9.43
CA ASP A 127 5.57 -7.29 -9.23
C ASP A 127 5.92 -8.06 -10.51
N VAL A 128 7.05 -8.76 -10.51
CA VAL A 128 7.53 -9.54 -11.67
C VAL A 128 6.57 -10.65 -12.07
N ASP A 129 5.76 -11.15 -11.13
CA ASP A 129 4.78 -12.21 -11.39
C ASP A 129 3.51 -11.66 -12.06
N VAL A 130 3.31 -10.34 -12.03
CA VAL A 130 2.16 -9.67 -12.64
C VAL A 130 2.52 -9.20 -14.05
N GLN A 131 2.39 -10.09 -15.03
CA GLN A 131 2.74 -9.79 -16.43
C GLN A 131 1.67 -8.99 -17.18
N THR A 132 0.84 -8.19 -16.50
CA THR A 132 -0.18 -7.35 -17.15
C THR A 132 -0.01 -5.88 -16.80
N THR A 133 -0.26 -5.01 -17.77
CA THR A 133 -0.28 -3.56 -17.55
C THR A 133 -1.62 -3.03 -17.04
N THR A 134 -2.67 -3.86 -17.13
CA THR A 134 -4.04 -3.52 -16.74
C THR A 134 -4.36 -4.18 -15.40
N LEU A 135 -4.52 -3.36 -14.37
CA LEU A 135 -4.87 -3.83 -13.04
C LEU A 135 -6.39 -3.85 -12.86
N SER A 136 -6.93 -5.06 -12.72
CA SER A 136 -8.36 -5.24 -12.43
C SER A 136 -8.67 -4.78 -10.99
N GLY A 137 -9.94 -4.45 -10.72
CA GLY A 137 -10.38 -4.13 -9.37
C GLY A 137 -10.15 -5.30 -8.41
N GLU A 138 -10.44 -6.52 -8.86
CA GLU A 138 -10.25 -7.74 -8.07
C GLU A 138 -8.77 -7.98 -7.74
N THR A 139 -7.86 -7.78 -8.70
CA THR A 139 -6.41 -7.93 -8.48
C THR A 139 -5.92 -6.95 -7.42
N ILE A 140 -6.38 -5.69 -7.48
CA ILE A 140 -6.00 -4.67 -6.50
C ILE A 140 -6.60 -5.00 -5.12
N THR A 141 -7.88 -5.36 -5.05
CA THR A 141 -8.53 -5.74 -3.79
C THR A 141 -7.83 -6.92 -3.11
N LYS A 142 -7.51 -7.99 -3.86
CA LYS A 142 -6.74 -9.14 -3.34
C LYS A 142 -5.38 -8.72 -2.81
N ARG A 143 -4.68 -7.80 -3.48
CA ARG A 143 -3.39 -7.28 -2.99
C ARG A 143 -3.57 -6.46 -1.71
N MET A 144 -4.58 -5.60 -1.63
CA MET A 144 -4.89 -4.82 -0.42
C MET A 144 -5.22 -5.73 0.77
N GLU A 145 -6.03 -6.77 0.56
CA GLU A 145 -6.37 -7.76 1.59
C GLU A 145 -5.13 -8.49 2.09
N LYS A 146 -4.24 -8.92 1.17
CA LYS A 146 -2.96 -9.55 1.52
C LYS A 146 -2.11 -8.62 2.39
N LEU A 147 -1.89 -7.37 1.96
CA LEU A 147 -1.11 -6.38 2.70
C LEU A 147 -1.67 -6.13 4.11
N ASN A 148 -3.00 -6.05 4.22
CA ASN A 148 -3.65 -5.85 5.51
C ASN A 148 -3.48 -7.06 6.44
N ASN A 149 -3.54 -8.27 5.91
CA ASN A 149 -3.32 -9.50 6.68
C ASN A 149 -1.86 -9.64 7.11
N ASP A 150 -0.92 -9.28 6.24
CA ASP A 150 0.52 -9.32 6.56
C ASP A 150 0.84 -8.32 7.69
N LYS A 151 0.24 -7.13 7.67
CA LYS A 151 0.35 -6.15 8.76
C LYS A 151 -0.16 -6.70 10.10
N LYS A 152 -1.35 -7.32 10.11
CA LYS A 152 -1.92 -7.91 11.33
C LYS A 152 -1.02 -8.99 11.94
N LYS A 153 -0.43 -9.84 11.09
CA LYS A 153 0.50 -10.87 11.55
C LYS A 153 1.77 -10.29 12.17
N GLN A 154 2.29 -9.18 11.63
CA GLN A 154 3.44 -8.49 12.20
C GLN A 154 3.12 -7.92 13.59
N GLU A 155 1.95 -7.27 13.73
CA GLU A 155 1.47 -6.73 15.02
C GLU A 155 1.26 -7.85 16.07
N GLU A 156 0.75 -9.01 15.67
CA GLU A 156 0.58 -10.18 16.54
C GLU A 156 1.92 -10.79 16.99
N GLN A 157 2.95 -10.77 16.12
CA GLN A 157 4.29 -11.27 16.45
C GLN A 157 5.04 -10.31 17.38
N GLU A 158 4.98 -9.00 17.13
CA GLU A 158 5.61 -7.99 17.98
C GLU A 158 4.96 -7.91 19.38
N GLY A 159 3.65 -8.16 19.48
CA GLY A 159 2.94 -8.23 20.76
C GLY A 159 3.30 -9.47 21.60
N ASN A 160 3.64 -10.59 20.96
CA ASN A 160 4.01 -11.83 21.65
C ASN A 160 5.46 -11.80 22.19
N ASP A 161 6.35 -11.03 21.57
CA ASP A 161 7.75 -10.89 22.02
C ASP A 161 7.89 -9.96 23.25
N GLN A 162 6.85 -9.19 23.60
CA GLN A 162 6.85 -8.33 24.80
C GLN A 162 6.37 -9.02 26.09
N GLU A 163 5.73 -10.21 26.02
CA GLU A 163 5.27 -10.94 27.21
C GLU A 163 6.28 -11.97 27.78
N GLY A 164 7.51 -12.03 27.23
CA GLY A 164 8.54 -13.00 27.62
C GLY A 164 9.61 -12.53 28.62
N GLY A 165 9.48 -11.34 29.22
CA GLY A 165 10.48 -10.78 30.14
C GLY A 165 9.97 -10.61 31.57
N SER A 166 10.03 -11.67 32.38
CA SER A 166 9.78 -11.70 33.83
C SER A 166 10.59 -12.87 34.39
N ASP A 167 11.33 -12.84 35.50
CA ASP A 167 11.72 -11.83 36.49
C ASP A 167 13.14 -12.26 36.91
N ASP A 168 14.14 -11.37 36.87
CA ASP A 168 15.30 -11.55 37.75
C ASP A 168 15.08 -10.67 38.97
N GLN A 169 14.73 -11.34 40.07
CA GLN A 169 14.53 -10.78 41.38
C GLN A 169 15.84 -10.19 41.89
N GLU A 170 15.92 -8.86 42.03
CA GLU A 170 16.96 -8.23 42.85
C GLU A 170 16.65 -8.51 44.33
N GLU A 171 17.27 -9.56 44.89
CA GLU A 171 17.48 -9.63 46.33
C GLU A 171 18.48 -8.55 46.74
N VAL A 172 17.97 -7.41 47.21
CA VAL A 172 18.78 -6.42 47.91
C VAL A 172 18.91 -6.83 49.36
N ASN A 173 19.92 -7.66 49.66
CA ASN A 173 20.38 -7.83 51.04
C ASN A 173 21.13 -6.57 51.46
N ARG A 174 20.50 -5.78 52.34
CA ARG A 174 21.19 -4.82 53.21
C ARG A 174 21.93 -5.62 54.27
N ASP A 175 23.21 -5.32 54.45
CA ASP A 175 23.81 -5.28 55.78
C ASP A 175 24.94 -4.25 55.78
N ASP A 176 24.96 -3.54 56.90
CA ASP A 176 25.75 -2.37 57.26
C ASP A 176 27.25 -2.68 57.50
N ASP A 177 27.99 -1.62 57.84
CA ASP A 177 29.37 -1.55 58.35
C ASP A 177 30.45 -1.44 57.25
N ASP A 178 31.37 -0.47 57.25
CA ASP A 178 32.01 0.21 58.38
C ASP A 178 32.66 1.52 57.91
N LYS A 179 32.57 2.56 58.75
CA LYS A 179 33.33 3.82 58.65
C LYS A 179 34.37 3.80 59.79
N GLY A 180 35.64 3.69 59.45
CA GLY A 180 36.78 4.11 60.29
C GLY A 180 37.86 4.68 59.36
N GLU A 181 38.13 5.98 59.34
CA GLU A 181 38.96 6.75 60.27
C GLU A 181 40.49 6.48 60.15
N TYR A 182 41.15 7.51 59.60
CA TYR A 182 42.48 8.11 59.87
C TYR A 182 43.82 7.31 59.83
N GLU A 183 44.73 7.91 59.06
CA GLU A 183 46.21 8.09 59.17
C GLU A 183 47.04 7.27 60.18
N ASP A 184 48.14 6.65 59.73
CA ASP A 184 49.53 7.10 59.99
C ASP A 184 50.59 6.05 59.55
N GLU A 185 51.62 6.53 58.85
CA GLU A 185 53.07 6.14 58.80
C GLU A 185 53.71 6.38 57.42
#